data_AF-A0A9P0KMU8-F1
#
_entry.id   AF-A0A9P0KMU8-F1
#
_cell.length_a   1.000
_cell.length_b   1.000
_cell.length_c   1.000
_cell.angle_alpha   90.00
_cell.angle_beta   90.00
_cell.angle_gamma   90.00
#
_symmetry.space_group_name_H-M   'P 1'
#
loop_
_entity.id
_entity.type
_entity.pdbx_description
1 polymer ?
#
loop_
_entity_poly.entity_id
_entity_poly.type
_entity_poly.pdbx_seq_one_letter_code
_entity_poly.pdbx_strand_id
1 'polypeptide(L)'
;MQARHTAQKTRQYLTEENLELLDHPPYSPDLSPNDFLTFPKIKNRLRGQRFHSPEEAVDAFKNAVLDLPANEWNKCFENWFQRMQTCISLRREYFEKQ
;
A
#
# COMPACT_ATOMS: atom_id res chain seq x y z
N MET A 1 -7.79 13.51 18.91
CA MET A 1 -8.28 13.07 17.58
C MET A 1 -7.71 11.67 17.33
N GLN A 2 -8.52 10.60 17.35
CA GLN A 2 -8.02 9.25 17.02
C GLN A 2 -7.86 9.11 15.51
N ALA A 3 -6.75 8.50 15.06
CA ALA A 3 -6.56 8.16 13.66
C ALA A 3 -7.67 7.18 13.21
N ARG A 4 -8.22 7.39 12.00
CA ARG A 4 -9.38 6.61 11.50
C ARG A 4 -9.13 5.10 11.46
N HIS A 5 -7.88 4.68 11.23
CA HIS A 5 -7.48 3.27 11.19
C HIS A 5 -7.39 2.61 12.58
N THR A 6 -7.30 3.38 13.67
CA THR A 6 -7.17 2.86 15.04
C THR A 6 -8.37 3.21 15.92
N ALA A 7 -9.41 3.82 15.36
CA ALA A 7 -10.64 4.16 16.07
C ALA A 7 -11.34 2.89 16.57
N GLN A 8 -12.05 2.99 17.70
CA GLN A 8 -12.74 1.85 18.32
C GLN A 8 -13.70 1.16 17.33
N LYS A 9 -14.51 1.95 16.61
CA LYS A 9 -15.47 1.43 15.62
C LYS A 9 -14.77 0.62 14.52
N THR A 10 -13.60 1.07 14.05
CA THR A 10 -12.81 0.37 13.03
C THR A 10 -12.28 -0.96 13.59
N ARG A 11 -11.73 -0.95 14.81
CA ARG A 11 -11.21 -2.18 15.45
C ARG A 11 -12.30 -3.21 15.70
N GLN A 12 -13.47 -2.78 16.16
CA GLN A 12 -14.63 -3.67 16.37
C GLN A 12 -15.03 -4.37 15.07
N TYR A 13 -15.19 -3.60 13.99
CA TYR A 13 -15.51 -4.15 12.68
C TYR A 13 -14.47 -5.18 12.21
N LEU A 14 -13.18 -4.88 12.35
CA LEU A 14 -12.11 -5.79 11.94
C LEU A 14 -12.13 -7.11 12.75
N THR A 15 -12.44 -7.04 14.05
CA THR A 15 -12.63 -8.23 14.89
C THR A 15 -13.86 -9.05 14.47
N GLU A 16 -14.98 -8.39 14.17
CA GLU A 16 -16.22 -9.04 13.70
C GLU A 16 -16.00 -9.78 12.38
N GLU A 17 -15.20 -9.22 11.47
CA GLU A 17 -14.83 -9.83 10.18
C GLU A 17 -13.69 -10.86 10.30
N ASN A 18 -13.21 -11.17 11.51
CA ASN A 18 -12.09 -12.09 11.77
C ASN A 18 -10.80 -11.72 11.01
N LEU A 19 -10.53 -10.42 10.84
CA LEU A 19 -9.31 -9.93 10.19
C LEU A 19 -8.19 -9.73 11.22
N GLU A 20 -7.09 -10.46 11.02
CA GLU A 20 -5.88 -10.27 11.81
C GLU A 20 -5.15 -8.99 11.38
N LEU A 21 -4.84 -8.13 12.34
CA LEU A 21 -4.09 -6.91 12.08
C LEU A 21 -2.61 -7.17 12.26
N LEU A 22 -1.84 -6.87 11.21
CA LEU A 22 -0.40 -6.85 11.27
C LEU A 22 0.07 -5.52 11.86
N ASP A 23 1.01 -5.59 12.79
CA ASP A 23 1.65 -4.41 13.36
C ASP A 23 2.41 -3.64 12.27
N HIS A 24 2.15 -2.33 12.19
CA HIS A 24 2.82 -1.44 11.25
C HIS A 24 3.49 -0.29 12.01
N PRO A 25 4.83 -0.15 11.90
CA PRO A 25 5.54 0.94 12.57
C PRO A 25 5.15 2.30 11.99
N PRO A 26 5.06 3.36 12.84
CA PRO A 26 4.84 4.72 12.35
C PRO A 26 5.90 5.15 11.33
N TYR A 27 5.51 6.01 10.39
CA TYR A 27 6.39 6.61 9.38
C TYR A 27 7.15 5.62 8.49
N SER A 28 6.65 4.41 8.28
CA SER A 28 7.36 3.38 7.49
C SER A 28 6.70 3.08 6.14
N PRO A 29 6.61 4.06 5.21
CA PRO A 29 6.05 3.84 3.87
C PRO A 29 6.89 2.83 3.06
N ASP A 30 8.19 2.71 3.37
CA ASP A 30 9.10 1.68 2.86
C ASP A 30 8.68 0.25 3.22
N LEU A 31 7.80 0.08 4.21
CA LEU A 31 7.21 -1.19 4.61
C LEU A 31 5.74 -1.35 4.18
N SER A 32 5.18 -0.38 3.46
CA SER A 32 3.79 -0.43 2.97
C SER A 32 3.74 -0.84 1.50
N PRO A 33 3.19 -2.03 1.16
CA PRO A 33 3.08 -2.50 -0.22
C PRO A 33 2.43 -1.51 -1.19
N ASN A 34 1.46 -0.75 -0.70
CA ASN A 34 0.78 0.26 -1.51
C ASN A 34 1.71 1.44 -1.84
N ASP A 35 2.53 1.87 -0.89
CA ASP A 35 3.40 3.03 -1.05
C ASP A 35 4.64 2.72 -1.89
N PHE A 36 5.30 1.58 -1.67
CA PHE A 36 6.52 1.24 -2.40
C PHE A 36 6.28 0.56 -3.76
N LEU A 37 5.09 0.01 -4.03
CA LEU A 37 4.84 -0.74 -5.27
C LEU A 37 3.57 -0.32 -6.02
N THR A 38 2.39 -0.47 -5.40
CA THR A 38 1.12 -0.30 -6.12
C THR A 38 0.94 1.13 -6.61
N PHE A 39 1.07 2.12 -5.73
CA PHE A 39 0.88 3.52 -6.10
C PHE A 39 1.90 4.01 -7.14
N PRO A 40 3.22 3.75 -7.04
CA PRO A 40 4.16 4.11 -8.10
C PRO A 40 3.75 3.56 -9.47
N LYS A 41 3.36 2.28 -9.55
CA LYS A 41 2.98 1.65 -10.82
C LYS A 41 1.71 2.24 -11.42
N ILE A 42 0.66 2.37 -10.60
CA ILE A 42 -0.61 2.92 -11.05
C ILE A 42 -0.46 4.40 -11.41
N LYS A 43 0.22 5.19 -10.58
CA LYS A 43 0.49 6.61 -10.87
C LYS A 43 1.30 6.78 -12.15
N ASN A 44 2.30 5.93 -12.40
CA ASN A 44 3.07 5.96 -13.64
C ASN A 44 2.19 5.66 -14.86
N ARG A 45 1.27 4.70 -14.75
CA ARG A 45 0.33 4.37 -15.83
C ARG A 45 -0.67 5.49 -16.11
N LEU A 46 -1.15 6.16 -15.07
CA LEU A 46 -2.09 7.27 -15.18
C LEU A 46 -1.41 8.61 -15.45
N ARG A 47 -0.07 8.65 -15.51
CA ARG A 47 0.71 9.89 -15.62
C ARG A 47 0.34 10.62 -16.91
N GLY A 48 -0.01 11.90 -16.76
CA GLY A 48 -0.32 12.78 -17.89
C GLY A 48 -1.76 12.66 -18.42
N GLN A 49 -2.55 11.72 -17.90
CA GLN A 49 -3.98 11.65 -18.23
C GLN A 49 -4.74 12.78 -17.55
N ARG A 50 -5.76 13.32 -18.24
CA ARG A 50 -6.70 14.30 -17.69
C ARG A 50 -8.07 13.66 -17.65
N PHE A 51 -8.74 13.77 -16.51
CA PHE A 51 -10.08 13.26 -16.30
C PHE A 51 -11.04 14.45 -16.16
N HIS A 52 -12.20 14.36 -16.81
CA HIS A 52 -13.24 15.38 -16.80
C HIS A 52 -14.20 15.20 -15.63
N SER A 53 -14.19 14.03 -14.99
CA SER A 53 -14.97 13.75 -13.79
C SER A 53 -14.24 12.82 -12.80
N PRO A 54 -14.64 12.82 -11.52
CA PRO A 54 -14.14 11.86 -10.54
C PRO A 54 -14.40 10.40 -10.93
N GLU A 55 -15.55 10.11 -11.55
CA GLU A 55 -15.93 8.76 -11.97
C GLU A 55 -14.98 8.24 -13.03
N GLU A 56 -14.62 9.07 -14.01
CA GLU A 56 -13.63 8.75 -15.03
C GLU A 56 -12.27 8.42 -14.41
N ALA A 57 -11.84 9.21 -13.41
CA ALA A 57 -10.58 8.95 -12.70
C ALA A 57 -10.62 7.63 -11.90
N VAL A 58 -11.75 7.33 -11.25
CA VAL A 58 -11.96 6.07 -10.51
C VAL A 58 -11.94 4.87 -11.44
N ASP A 59 -12.59 4.95 -12.60
CA ASP A 59 -12.62 3.85 -13.56
C ASP A 59 -11.26 3.64 -14.22
N ALA A 60 -10.55 4.73 -14.55
CA ALA A 60 -9.16 4.64 -15.02
C ALA A 60 -8.25 3.97 -13.96
N PHE A 61 -8.42 4.30 -12.68
CA PHE A 61 -7.68 3.65 -11.59
C PHE A 61 -8.03 2.16 -11.45
N LYS A 62 -9.32 1.80 -11.48
CA LYS A 62 -9.76 0.39 -11.41
C LYS A 62 -9.17 -0.43 -12.55
N ASN A 63 -9.28 0.07 -13.78
CA ASN A 63 -8.69 -0.59 -14.95
C ASN A 63 -7.17 -0.69 -14.82
N ALA A 64 -6.53 0.37 -14.32
CA ALA A 64 -5.09 0.37 -14.07
C ALA A 64 -4.66 -0.77 -13.12
N VAL A 65 -5.44 -1.01 -12.07
CA VAL A 65 -5.23 -2.09 -11.08
C VAL A 65 -5.55 -3.46 -11.66
N LEU A 66 -6.65 -3.60 -12.40
CA LEU A 66 -7.07 -4.88 -12.97
C LEU A 66 -6.10 -5.43 -14.01
N ASP A 67 -5.46 -4.57 -14.81
CA ASP A 67 -4.46 -5.06 -15.77
C ASP A 67 -3.05 -5.22 -15.17
N LEU A 68 -2.87 -4.99 -13.86
CA LEU A 68 -1.62 -5.38 -13.22
C LEU A 68 -1.50 -6.91 -13.25
N PRO A 69 -0.46 -7.47 -13.88
CA PRO A 69 -0.36 -8.92 -13.98
C PRO A 69 -0.11 -9.56 -12.62
N ALA A 70 -0.62 -10.78 -12.42
CA ALA A 70 -0.53 -11.50 -11.15
C ALA A 70 0.91 -11.64 -10.61
N ASN A 71 1.90 -11.76 -11.50
CA ASN A 71 3.30 -11.85 -11.10
C ASN A 71 3.82 -10.57 -10.41
N GLU A 72 3.25 -9.40 -10.69
CA GLU A 72 3.62 -8.15 -10.04
C GLU A 72 3.12 -8.09 -8.60
N TRP A 73 1.97 -8.72 -8.32
CA TRP A 73 1.47 -8.91 -6.96
C TRP A 73 2.35 -9.89 -6.17
N ASN A 74 2.73 -11.02 -6.77
CA ASN A 74 3.62 -11.99 -6.12
C ASN A 74 4.98 -11.36 -5.77
N LYS A 75 5.60 -10.65 -6.72
CA LYS A 75 6.83 -9.89 -6.49
C LYS A 75 6.68 -8.84 -5.39
N CYS A 76 5.50 -8.23 -5.27
CA CYS A 76 5.23 -7.26 -4.20
C CYS A 76 5.37 -7.88 -2.82
N PHE A 77 4.73 -9.05 -2.61
CA PHE A 77 4.81 -9.76 -1.34
C PHE A 77 6.24 -10.28 -1.07
N GLU A 78 6.93 -10.80 -2.08
CA GLU A 78 8.34 -11.21 -1.94
C GLU A 78 9.24 -10.04 -1.51
N ASN A 79 9.11 -8.90 -2.19
CA ASN A 79 9.84 -7.68 -1.85
C ASN A 79 9.48 -7.17 -0.45
N TRP A 80 8.22 -7.33 -0.03
CA TRP A 80 7.79 -6.91 1.30
C TRP A 80 8.53 -7.68 2.41
N PHE A 81 8.73 -8.99 2.25
CA PHE A 81 9.54 -9.78 3.18
C PHE A 81 11.00 -9.33 3.22
N GLN A 82 11.60 -9.07 2.04
CA GLN A 82 12.98 -8.57 1.95
C GLN A 82 13.14 -7.20 2.62
N ARG A 83 12.16 -6.31 2.46
CA ARG A 83 12.12 -4.99 3.09
C ARG A 83 12.03 -5.08 4.60
N MET A 84 11.16 -5.96 5.13
CA MET A 84 11.08 -6.21 6.57
C MET A 84 12.41 -6.74 7.12
N GLN A 85 13.07 -7.67 6.42
CA GLN A 85 14.41 -8.16 6.80
C GLN A 85 15.46 -7.05 6.78
N THR A 86 15.39 -6.14 5.80
CA THR A 86 16.29 -4.99 5.68
C THR A 86 16.08 -4.00 6.82
N CYS A 87 14.82 -3.72 7.20
CA CYS A 87 14.50 -2.90 8.37
C CYS A 87 15.09 -3.50 9.66
N ILE A 88 15.01 -4.82 9.83
CA ILE A 88 15.60 -5.52 10.97
C ILE A 88 17.13 -5.38 10.97
N SER A 89 17.79 -5.62 9.83
CA SER A 89 19.26 -5.58 9.73
C SER A 89 19.82 -4.18 9.96
N LEU A 90 19.10 -3.14 9.53
CA LEU A 90 19.47 -1.73 9.70
C LEU A 90 18.97 -1.12 11.00
N ARG A 91 18.48 -1.93 11.95
CA ARG A 91 18.00 -1.46 13.26
C ARG A 91 16.93 -0.36 13.13
N ARG A 92 16.02 -0.51 12.17
CA ARG A 92 14.89 0.39 11.88
C ARG A 92 15.27 1.72 11.23
N GLU A 93 16.49 1.86 10.72
CA GLU A 93 16.85 2.97 9.84
C GLU A 93 16.20 2.81 8.45
N TYR A 94 15.87 3.94 7.82
CA TYR A 94 15.33 3.97 6.45
C TYR A 94 16.36 3.48 5.43
N PHE A 95 15.91 2.76 4.41
CA PHE A 95 16.78 2.19 3.37
C PHE A 95 16.39 2.51 1.94
N GLU A 96 15.26 3.19 1.74
CA GLU A 96 14.94 3.80 0.45
C GLU A 96 15.52 5.22 0.42
N LYS A 97 16.25 5.53 -0.65
CA LYS A 97 17.07 6.74 -0.76
C LYS A 97 16.31 8.04 -0.48
N GLN A 98 17.00 8.95 0.20
CA GLN A 98 16.86 10.41 0.11
C GLN A 98 16.99 10.91 -1.33
#